data_AF-A0A821J2N5-F1
#
_entry.id   AF-A0A821J2N5-F1
#
_cell.length_a   1.000
_cell.length_b   1.000
_cell.length_c   1.000
_cell.angle_alpha   90.00
_cell.angle_beta   90.00
_cell.angle_gamma   90.00
#
_symmetry.space_group_name_H-M   'P 1'
#
loop_
_entity.id
_entity.type
_entity.pdbx_description
1 polymer ?
#
loop_
_entity_poly.entity_id
_entity_poly.type
_entity_poly.pdbx_seq_one_letter_code
_entity_poly.pdbx_strand_id
1 'polypeptide(L)'
;MKKLESTATTKSSTADATLLMSQTRSFTAVDHILASYDMRNLSKFYAPPGSVEKAAYALLNLEKGSSITILTGFCVTERLVDGKKVPVAETDGPPGAVLAGETLRQLSYHVSYVADPITCNVLRDCLKSIEVNDNCVYEFNSRHDENEQVAEAHRLISMLKPKAMLAGELCSRNWNDGIRRNMRGTNINDWNPPVDEMLVQFKD
;
A
#
# COMPACT_ATOMS: atom_id res chain seq x y z
N MET A 1 -19.85 -43.79 58.23
CA MET A 1 -19.03 -42.68 57.71
C MET A 1 -17.82 -43.24 56.99
N LYS A 2 -17.84 -43.29 55.65
CA LYS A 2 -16.69 -43.59 54.78
C LYS A 2 -16.78 -42.67 53.56
N LYS A 3 -15.62 -42.06 53.25
CA LYS A 3 -15.36 -40.97 52.29
C LYS A 3 -16.02 -41.17 50.91
N LEU A 4 -16.62 -40.09 50.38
CA LEU A 4 -16.71 -39.85 48.94
C LEU A 4 -15.37 -39.26 48.49
N GLU A 5 -14.66 -39.93 47.58
CA GLU A 5 -13.55 -39.35 46.83
C GLU A 5 -14.06 -38.99 45.43
N SER A 6 -13.98 -37.70 45.13
CA SER A 6 -14.33 -37.11 43.84
C SER A 6 -13.29 -37.49 42.79
N THR A 7 -13.71 -38.16 41.73
CA THR A 7 -12.95 -38.25 40.49
C THR A 7 -13.47 -37.20 39.51
N ALA A 8 -12.91 -36.00 39.61
CA ALA A 8 -13.07 -34.97 38.59
C ALA A 8 -12.48 -35.50 37.28
N THR A 9 -13.36 -35.75 36.31
CA THR A 9 -12.97 -36.15 34.96
C THR A 9 -12.56 -34.89 34.19
N THR A 10 -11.26 -34.58 34.14
CA THR A 10 -10.71 -33.56 33.24
C THR A 10 -10.77 -34.09 31.80
N LYS A 11 -11.90 -33.83 31.14
CA LYS A 11 -12.04 -33.88 29.68
C LYS A 11 -12.53 -32.52 29.19
N SER A 12 -11.61 -31.57 29.03
CA SER A 12 -11.73 -30.52 28.01
C SER A 12 -10.43 -29.72 27.96
N SER A 13 -9.66 -29.87 26.89
CA SER A 13 -8.66 -28.85 26.51
C SER A 13 -8.17 -28.98 25.06
N THR A 14 -8.38 -30.12 24.39
CA THR A 14 -7.97 -30.30 22.99
C THR A 14 -9.06 -29.94 21.99
N ALA A 15 -10.32 -30.20 22.33
CA ALA A 15 -11.47 -29.83 21.49
C ALA A 15 -11.68 -28.30 21.43
N ASP A 16 -11.53 -27.61 22.57
CA ASP A 16 -11.64 -26.14 22.64
C ASP A 16 -10.50 -25.45 21.90
N ALA A 17 -9.26 -25.96 21.96
CA ALA A 17 -8.14 -25.39 21.20
C ALA A 17 -8.32 -25.57 19.68
N THR A 18 -8.90 -26.70 19.26
CA THR A 18 -9.21 -26.96 17.84
C THR A 18 -10.39 -26.12 17.36
N LEU A 19 -11.38 -25.86 18.23
CA LEU A 19 -12.52 -24.99 17.96
C LEU A 19 -12.13 -23.50 17.96
N LEU A 20 -11.21 -23.07 18.84
CA LEU A 20 -10.61 -21.74 18.84
C LEU A 20 -9.66 -21.54 17.64
N MET A 21 -8.97 -22.58 17.18
CA MET A 21 -8.20 -22.54 15.93
C MET A 21 -9.07 -22.64 14.67
N SER A 22 -10.31 -23.14 14.78
CA SER A 22 -11.28 -23.22 13.69
C SER A 22 -12.26 -22.05 13.64
N GLN A 23 -12.15 -21.08 14.55
CA GLN A 23 -12.80 -19.77 14.40
C GLN A 23 -12.11 -18.98 13.28
N THR A 24 -12.44 -19.40 12.05
CA THR A 24 -12.36 -18.69 10.78
C THR A 24 -11.01 -18.07 10.42
N ARG A 25 -10.11 -18.97 10.02
CA ARG A 25 -9.17 -18.76 8.90
C ARG A 25 -9.90 -18.67 7.54
N SER A 26 -11.13 -18.14 7.50
CA SER A 26 -11.88 -18.00 6.26
C SER A 26 -11.65 -16.59 5.74
N PHE A 27 -11.19 -16.50 4.49
CA PHE A 27 -11.17 -15.24 3.77
C PHE A 27 -12.56 -14.61 3.81
N THR A 28 -12.60 -13.28 3.94
CA THR A 28 -13.84 -12.53 3.72
C THR A 28 -14.21 -12.58 2.23
N ALA A 29 -15.41 -12.13 1.87
CA ALA A 29 -15.79 -12.02 0.46
C ALA A 29 -14.83 -11.09 -0.32
N VAL A 30 -14.33 -10.03 0.32
CA VAL A 30 -13.36 -9.09 -0.27
C VAL A 30 -12.01 -9.78 -0.45
N ASP A 31 -11.51 -10.48 0.58
CA ASP A 31 -10.27 -11.24 0.48
C ASP A 31 -10.34 -12.29 -0.64
N HIS A 32 -11.49 -12.97 -0.81
CA HIS A 32 -11.68 -13.94 -1.88
C HIS A 32 -11.58 -13.32 -3.27
N ILE A 33 -12.10 -12.10 -3.47
CA ILE A 33 -11.98 -11.38 -4.75
C ILE A 33 -10.52 -10.97 -4.98
N LEU A 34 -9.86 -10.42 -3.97
CA LEU A 34 -8.47 -9.95 -4.08
C LEU A 34 -7.48 -11.10 -4.29
N ALA A 35 -7.73 -12.24 -3.65
CA ALA A 35 -6.92 -13.45 -3.80
C ALA A 35 -7.38 -14.35 -4.97
N SER A 36 -8.39 -13.95 -5.74
CA SER A 36 -8.94 -14.77 -6.83
C SER A 36 -7.92 -15.02 -7.96
N TYR A 37 -6.88 -14.19 -8.05
CA TYR A 37 -5.85 -14.29 -9.07
C TYR A 37 -4.45 -14.46 -8.44
N ASP A 38 -4.12 -15.69 -8.07
CA ASP A 38 -2.84 -16.07 -7.46
C ASP A 38 -1.71 -16.27 -8.49
N MET A 39 -1.48 -15.26 -9.32
CA MET A 39 -0.29 -15.25 -10.17
C MET A 39 0.97 -14.98 -9.37
N ARG A 40 2.11 -15.48 -9.88
CA ARG A 40 3.44 -15.30 -9.27
C ARG A 40 3.53 -15.82 -7.81
N ASN A 41 2.58 -16.68 -7.39
CA ASN A 41 2.46 -17.22 -6.05
C ASN A 41 2.33 -16.13 -4.98
N LEU A 42 1.48 -15.12 -5.22
CA LEU A 42 1.19 -14.10 -4.22
C LEU A 42 0.64 -14.70 -2.92
N SER A 43 -0.03 -15.86 -2.99
CA SER A 43 -0.46 -16.66 -1.83
C SER A 43 0.68 -17.04 -0.87
N LYS A 44 1.94 -16.99 -1.31
CA LYS A 44 3.12 -17.18 -0.44
C LYS A 44 3.39 -15.97 0.46
N PHE A 45 2.91 -14.79 0.08
CA PHE A 45 2.95 -13.61 0.92
C PHE A 45 1.72 -13.60 1.82
N TYR A 46 1.95 -13.64 3.12
CA TYR A 46 0.88 -13.78 4.10
C TYR A 46 0.26 -12.42 4.43
N ALA A 47 -1.02 -12.25 4.12
CA ALA A 47 -1.90 -11.29 4.77
C ALA A 47 -2.94 -12.07 5.60
N PRO A 48 -3.10 -11.80 6.91
CA PRO A 48 -4.17 -12.39 7.69
C PRO A 48 -5.55 -12.12 7.03
N PRO A 49 -6.52 -13.04 7.10
CA PRO A 49 -7.88 -12.75 6.68
C PRO A 49 -8.43 -11.47 7.31
N GLY A 50 -9.15 -10.68 6.53
CA GLY A 50 -9.71 -9.39 6.91
C GLY A 50 -8.71 -8.23 6.96
N SER A 51 -7.50 -8.39 6.42
CA SER A 51 -6.47 -7.32 6.45
C SER A 51 -6.90 -6.07 5.69
N VAL A 52 -7.62 -6.25 4.58
CA VAL A 52 -8.10 -5.14 3.75
C VAL A 52 -9.17 -4.35 4.49
N GLU A 53 -10.11 -5.04 5.14
CA GLU A 53 -11.13 -4.41 5.98
C GLU A 53 -10.48 -3.68 7.16
N LYS A 54 -9.48 -4.27 7.81
CA LYS A 54 -8.73 -3.60 8.88
C LYS A 54 -8.06 -2.31 8.39
N ALA A 55 -7.44 -2.33 7.20
CA ALA A 55 -6.87 -1.15 6.59
C ALA A 55 -7.94 -0.09 6.28
N ALA A 56 -9.10 -0.51 5.75
CA ALA A 56 -10.23 0.38 5.52
C ALA A 56 -10.77 1.00 6.82
N TYR A 57 -10.92 0.20 7.89
CA TYR A 57 -11.36 0.68 9.20
C TYR A 57 -10.37 1.68 9.81
N ALA A 58 -9.06 1.47 9.64
CA ALA A 58 -8.05 2.42 10.10
C ALA A 58 -8.25 3.80 9.45
N LEU A 59 -8.56 3.85 8.15
CA LEU A 59 -8.87 5.10 7.45
C LEU A 59 -10.22 5.68 7.89
N LEU A 60 -11.25 4.86 8.07
CA LEU A 60 -12.59 5.30 8.49
C LEU A 60 -12.63 5.89 9.89
N ASN A 61 -11.70 5.48 10.77
CA ASN A 61 -11.58 6.01 12.13
C ASN A 61 -10.94 7.40 12.20
N LEU A 62 -10.38 7.90 11.08
CA LEU A 62 -9.90 9.28 11.00
C LEU A 62 -11.07 10.27 10.99
N GLU A 63 -10.84 11.44 11.57
CA GLU A 63 -11.80 12.55 11.52
C GLU A 63 -12.12 12.94 10.07
N LYS A 64 -13.39 13.21 9.78
CA LYS A 64 -13.80 13.71 8.45
C LYS A 64 -13.11 15.04 8.16
N GLY A 65 -12.71 15.24 6.90
CA GLY A 65 -11.84 16.34 6.50
C GLY A 65 -10.35 16.09 6.74
N SER A 66 -9.95 14.95 7.32
CA SER A 66 -8.53 14.60 7.42
C SER A 66 -7.90 14.44 6.03
N SER A 67 -6.64 14.87 5.92
CA SER A 67 -5.82 14.65 4.72
C SER A 67 -5.30 13.21 4.68
N ILE A 68 -5.51 12.51 3.57
CA ILE A 68 -4.96 11.19 3.29
C ILE A 68 -4.08 11.32 2.03
N THR A 69 -2.84 10.87 2.12
CA THR A 69 -1.93 10.84 0.97
C THR A 69 -1.83 9.43 0.44
N ILE A 70 -2.14 9.22 -0.84
CA ILE A 70 -2.00 7.95 -1.53
C ILE A 70 -0.68 7.96 -2.31
N LEU A 71 0.17 6.98 -2.03
CA LEU A 71 1.44 6.75 -2.70
C LEU A 71 1.30 5.61 -3.70
N THR A 72 1.72 5.84 -4.94
CA THR A 72 1.81 4.81 -5.97
C THR A 72 2.94 5.17 -6.93
N GLY A 73 3.46 4.21 -7.68
CA GLY A 73 4.52 4.50 -8.64
C GLY A 73 5.48 3.35 -8.76
N PHE A 74 5.59 2.86 -9.98
CA PHE A 74 6.52 1.80 -10.32
C PHE A 74 6.85 1.83 -11.82
N CYS A 75 8.05 2.29 -12.15
CA CYS A 75 8.61 2.15 -13.48
C CYS A 75 9.39 0.82 -13.58
N VAL A 76 8.81 -0.16 -14.26
CA VAL A 76 9.33 -1.54 -14.28
C VAL A 76 10.47 -1.78 -15.26
N THR A 77 10.59 -0.92 -16.26
CA THR A 77 11.62 -1.00 -17.31
C THR A 77 11.87 0.36 -17.97
N GLU A 78 12.80 0.40 -18.90
CA GLU A 78 13.04 1.53 -19.80
C GLU A 78 12.86 1.07 -21.24
N ARG A 79 12.41 1.97 -22.12
CA ARG A 79 12.35 1.74 -23.57
C ARG A 79 13.08 2.85 -24.33
N LEU A 80 13.57 2.55 -25.52
CA LEU A 80 14.13 3.56 -26.41
C LEU A 80 13.01 4.34 -27.10
N VAL A 81 13.01 5.66 -26.92
CA VAL A 81 12.17 6.63 -27.63
C VAL A 81 13.12 7.68 -28.21
N ASP A 82 13.15 7.84 -29.53
CA ASP A 82 14.02 8.78 -30.24
C ASP A 82 15.50 8.70 -29.81
N GLY A 83 16.00 7.47 -29.63
CA GLY A 83 17.38 7.19 -29.22
C GLY A 83 17.68 7.43 -27.74
N LYS A 84 16.70 7.81 -26.92
CA LYS A 84 16.83 8.00 -25.48
C LYS A 84 16.12 6.90 -24.71
N LYS A 85 16.73 6.41 -23.63
CA LYS A 85 16.03 5.53 -22.69
C LYS A 85 15.05 6.36 -21.88
N VAL A 86 13.80 5.91 -21.88
CA VAL A 86 12.71 6.53 -21.12
C VAL A 86 12.10 5.46 -20.23
N PRO A 87 11.94 5.72 -18.93
CA PRO A 87 11.30 4.77 -18.04
C PRO A 87 9.82 4.57 -18.42
N VAL A 88 9.34 3.36 -18.17
CA VAL A 88 7.97 2.95 -18.49
C VAL A 88 7.26 2.62 -17.19
N ALA A 89 6.30 3.47 -16.82
CA ALA A 89 5.39 3.21 -15.72
C ALA A 89 4.57 1.94 -15.99
N GLU A 90 4.43 1.11 -14.96
CA GLU A 90 3.46 0.03 -14.89
C GLU A 90 2.04 0.63 -14.86
N THR A 91 1.06 -0.13 -15.34
CA THR A 91 -0.36 0.26 -15.29
C THR A 91 -1.07 -0.20 -14.02
N ASP A 92 -0.48 -1.15 -13.29
CA ASP A 92 -0.90 -1.54 -11.96
C ASP A 92 -0.53 -0.43 -10.96
N GLY A 93 -1.41 -0.16 -9.99
CA GLY A 93 -1.29 0.98 -9.07
C GLY A 93 -2.21 2.15 -9.41
N PRO A 94 -1.92 2.99 -10.43
CA PRO A 94 -2.62 4.26 -10.65
C PRO A 94 -4.15 4.17 -10.75
N PRO A 95 -4.75 3.23 -11.50
CA PRO A 95 -6.22 3.10 -11.53
C PRO A 95 -6.82 2.77 -10.16
N GLY A 96 -6.18 1.86 -9.41
CA GLY A 96 -6.60 1.49 -8.06
C GLY A 96 -6.45 2.62 -7.06
N ALA A 97 -5.35 3.37 -7.14
CA ALA A 97 -5.10 4.56 -6.34
C ALA A 97 -6.19 5.62 -6.59
N VAL A 98 -6.51 5.92 -7.85
CA VAL A 98 -7.54 6.91 -8.21
C VAL A 98 -8.91 6.50 -7.69
N LEU A 99 -9.32 5.24 -7.87
CA LEU A 99 -10.62 4.77 -7.35
C LEU A 99 -10.69 4.79 -5.82
N ALA A 100 -9.60 4.40 -5.13
CA ALA A 100 -9.53 4.51 -3.68
C ALA A 100 -9.64 5.97 -3.22
N GLY A 101 -8.96 6.88 -3.91
CA GLY A 101 -9.00 8.31 -3.60
C GLY A 101 -10.37 8.94 -3.82
N GLU A 102 -11.04 8.63 -4.93
CA GLU A 102 -12.42 9.11 -5.14
C GLU A 102 -13.40 8.57 -4.10
N THR A 103 -13.26 7.30 -3.72
CA THR A 103 -14.07 6.71 -2.65
C THR A 103 -13.87 7.46 -1.33
N LEU A 104 -12.62 7.78 -0.98
CA LEU A 104 -12.30 8.55 0.23
C LEU A 104 -12.83 10.00 0.14
N ARG A 105 -12.77 10.64 -1.03
CA ARG A 105 -13.37 11.98 -1.24
C ARG A 105 -14.88 11.97 -1.01
N GLN A 106 -15.59 10.97 -1.54
CA GLN A 106 -17.02 10.79 -1.30
C GLN A 106 -17.34 10.59 0.19
N LEU A 107 -16.41 9.98 0.94
CA LEU A 107 -16.49 9.83 2.39
C LEU A 107 -16.02 11.07 3.18
N SER A 108 -15.87 12.22 2.51
CA SER A 108 -15.49 13.51 3.07
C SER A 108 -14.04 13.61 3.58
N TYR A 109 -13.09 12.91 2.96
CA TYR A 109 -11.65 13.10 3.21
C TYR A 109 -11.00 13.99 2.15
N HIS A 110 -9.88 14.63 2.51
CA HIS A 110 -9.04 15.33 1.54
C HIS A 110 -7.96 14.37 1.02
N VAL A 111 -7.97 14.09 -0.28
CA VAL A 111 -7.01 13.14 -0.87
C VAL A 111 -5.98 13.86 -1.72
N SER A 112 -4.71 13.50 -1.52
CA SER A 112 -3.60 13.84 -2.41
C SER A 112 -2.93 12.58 -2.92
N TYR A 113 -2.40 12.60 -4.13
CA TYR A 113 -1.61 11.52 -4.72
C TYR A 113 -0.15 11.96 -4.81
N VAL A 114 0.77 11.09 -4.44
CA VAL A 114 2.20 11.31 -4.66
C VAL A 114 2.78 10.13 -5.42
N ALA A 115 3.51 10.43 -6.48
CA ALA A 115 4.22 9.45 -7.31
C ALA A 115 5.50 10.06 -7.91
N ASP A 116 6.27 9.25 -8.62
CA ASP A 116 7.34 9.76 -9.47
C ASP A 116 6.77 10.56 -10.67
N PRO A 117 7.57 11.43 -11.32
CA PRO A 117 7.10 12.28 -12.41
C PRO A 117 6.44 11.54 -13.58
N ILE A 118 6.84 10.28 -13.87
CA ILE A 118 6.30 9.51 -14.98
C ILE A 118 4.95 8.92 -14.57
N THR A 119 4.86 8.29 -13.39
CA THR A 119 3.58 7.80 -12.88
C THR A 119 2.58 8.92 -12.59
N CYS A 120 3.02 10.13 -12.22
CA CYS A 120 2.14 11.29 -12.10
C CYS A 120 1.36 11.57 -13.40
N ASN A 121 1.95 11.36 -14.58
CA ASN A 121 1.22 11.51 -15.84
C ASN A 121 0.12 10.45 -15.99
N VAL A 122 0.40 9.20 -15.60
CA VAL A 122 -0.60 8.12 -15.61
C VAL A 122 -1.75 8.43 -14.65
N LEU A 123 -1.45 8.90 -13.43
CA LEU A 123 -2.46 9.33 -12.46
C LEU A 123 -3.36 10.45 -13.01
N ARG A 124 -2.77 11.47 -13.63
CA ARG A 124 -3.50 12.58 -14.26
C ARG A 124 -4.44 12.06 -15.36
N ASP A 125 -3.99 11.12 -16.18
CA ASP A 125 -4.82 10.52 -17.23
C ASP A 125 -5.94 9.64 -16.65
N CYS A 126 -5.68 8.88 -15.58
CA CYS A 126 -6.71 8.16 -14.85
C CYS A 126 -7.78 9.11 -14.27
N LEU A 127 -7.39 10.21 -13.64
CA LEU A 127 -8.33 11.21 -13.10
C LEU A 127 -9.18 11.87 -14.19
N LYS A 128 -8.54 12.27 -15.32
CA LYS A 128 -9.26 12.81 -16.47
C LYS A 128 -10.27 11.83 -17.05
N SER A 129 -9.96 10.53 -17.06
CA SER A 129 -10.87 9.50 -17.59
C SER A 129 -12.18 9.36 -16.81
N ILE A 130 -12.21 9.84 -15.56
CA ILE A 130 -13.40 9.87 -14.70
C ILE A 130 -13.87 11.31 -14.41
N GLU A 131 -13.43 12.28 -15.22
CA GLU A 131 -13.82 13.69 -15.15
C GLU A 131 -13.49 14.39 -13.82
N VAL A 132 -12.44 13.94 -13.13
CA VAL A 132 -11.94 14.56 -11.89
C VAL A 132 -10.70 15.42 -12.17
N ASN A 133 -10.58 16.55 -11.48
CA ASN A 133 -9.40 17.41 -11.60
C ASN A 133 -8.14 16.75 -11.01
N ASP A 134 -6.98 17.12 -11.53
CA ASP A 134 -5.69 16.56 -11.17
C ASP A 134 -4.78 17.47 -10.32
N ASN A 135 -5.32 18.58 -9.77
CA ASN A 135 -4.63 19.49 -8.83
C ASN A 135 -4.24 18.84 -7.49
N CYS A 136 -4.61 17.57 -7.31
CA CYS A 136 -4.28 16.76 -6.15
C CYS A 136 -3.10 15.81 -6.40
N VAL A 137 -2.45 15.86 -7.57
CA VAL A 137 -1.29 15.03 -7.92
C VAL A 137 0.01 15.80 -7.71
N TYR A 138 0.90 15.24 -6.90
CA TYR A 138 2.18 15.84 -6.55
C TYR A 138 3.33 14.92 -6.94
N GLU A 139 4.36 15.50 -7.52
CA GLU A 139 5.56 14.78 -7.93
C GLU A 139 6.53 14.67 -6.74
N PHE A 140 7.03 13.47 -6.50
CA PHE A 140 8.21 13.21 -5.67
C PHE A 140 9.40 13.08 -6.61
N ASN A 141 10.25 14.10 -6.63
CA ASN A 141 11.37 14.18 -7.57
C ASN A 141 12.69 14.43 -6.84
N SER A 142 13.32 13.34 -6.43
CA SER A 142 14.66 13.36 -5.83
C SER A 142 15.50 12.20 -6.35
N ARG A 143 16.82 12.33 -6.18
CA ARG A 143 17.76 11.23 -6.42
C ARG A 143 17.80 10.30 -5.21
N HIS A 144 18.41 9.13 -5.41
CA HIS A 144 18.79 8.23 -4.32
C HIS A 144 20.02 8.78 -3.57
N ASP A 145 19.82 9.91 -2.91
CA ASP A 145 20.74 10.53 -1.97
C ASP A 145 19.97 10.77 -0.68
N GLU A 146 20.52 10.35 0.46
CA GLU A 146 19.83 10.38 1.75
C GLU A 146 19.35 11.79 2.10
N ASN A 147 20.15 12.83 1.85
CA ASN A 147 19.77 14.20 2.17
C ASN A 147 18.68 14.72 1.23
N GLU A 148 18.82 14.48 -0.08
CA GLU A 148 17.83 14.93 -1.07
C GLU A 148 16.47 14.25 -0.88
N GLN A 149 16.45 12.93 -0.70
CA GLN A 149 15.20 12.18 -0.56
C GLN A 149 14.47 12.50 0.75
N VAL A 150 15.21 12.66 1.86
CA VAL A 150 14.62 13.04 3.16
C VAL A 150 14.08 14.47 3.11
N ALA A 151 14.82 15.41 2.50
CA ALA A 151 14.34 16.78 2.33
C ALA A 151 13.05 16.84 1.50
N GLU A 152 12.98 16.08 0.40
CA GLU A 152 11.80 16.03 -0.45
C GLU A 152 10.59 15.39 0.25
N ALA A 153 10.81 14.28 0.99
CA ALA A 153 9.78 13.66 1.81
C ALA A 153 9.24 14.63 2.87
N HIS A 154 10.11 15.33 3.61
CA HIS A 154 9.70 16.32 4.58
C HIS A 154 8.95 17.50 3.97
N ARG A 155 9.36 17.97 2.78
CA ARG A 155 8.66 19.03 2.05
C ARG A 155 7.21 18.62 1.75
N LEU A 156 7.03 17.43 1.17
CA LEU A 156 5.70 16.91 0.81
C LEU A 156 4.85 16.60 2.04
N ILE A 157 5.41 15.99 3.10
CA ILE A 157 4.70 15.74 4.35
C ILE A 157 4.26 17.05 5.01
N SER A 158 5.13 18.06 5.07
CA SER A 158 4.82 19.35 5.68
C SER A 158 3.75 20.13 4.90
N MET A 159 3.78 20.02 3.57
CA MET A 159 2.83 20.67 2.68
C MET A 159 1.45 19.99 2.72
N LEU A 160 1.41 18.66 2.62
CA LEU A 160 0.17 17.89 2.52
C LEU A 160 -0.48 17.59 3.88
N LYS A 161 0.32 17.60 4.95
CA LYS A 161 -0.08 17.30 6.34
C LYS A 161 -0.96 16.05 6.46
N PRO A 162 -0.54 14.90 5.91
CA PRO A 162 -1.34 13.69 5.95
C PRO A 162 -1.58 13.24 7.39
N LYS A 163 -2.79 12.73 7.65
CA LYS A 163 -3.16 11.98 8.85
C LYS A 163 -3.03 10.47 8.65
N ALA A 164 -2.97 10.03 7.41
CA ALA A 164 -2.60 8.67 7.04
C ALA A 164 -1.99 8.66 5.64
N MET A 165 -1.19 7.62 5.39
CA MET A 165 -0.68 7.30 4.06
C MET A 165 -1.17 5.91 3.64
N LEU A 166 -1.59 5.79 2.37
CA LEU A 166 -1.93 4.53 1.74
C LEU A 166 -0.95 4.29 0.60
N ALA A 167 -0.19 3.20 0.64
CA ALA A 167 0.73 2.84 -0.43
C ALA A 167 0.21 1.64 -1.22
N GLY A 168 0.15 1.76 -2.55
CA GLY A 168 -0.26 0.69 -3.46
C GLY A 168 0.58 0.68 -4.73
N GLU A 169 1.13 -0.49 -5.08
CA GLU A 169 2.10 -0.65 -6.17
C GLU A 169 3.20 0.42 -6.14
N LEU A 170 3.87 0.51 -4.99
CA LEU A 170 4.92 1.47 -4.71
C LEU A 170 6.29 0.79 -4.72
N CYS A 171 7.15 1.19 -5.64
CA CYS A 171 8.52 0.72 -5.69
C CYS A 171 9.27 1.10 -4.39
N SER A 172 9.62 0.10 -3.58
CA SER A 172 10.13 0.31 -2.22
C SER A 172 11.47 -0.36 -1.97
N ARG A 173 12.27 0.23 -1.09
CA ARG A 173 13.62 -0.24 -0.78
C ARG A 173 13.60 -1.66 -0.20
N ASN A 174 14.55 -2.50 -0.61
CA ASN A 174 14.78 -3.77 0.07
C ASN A 174 15.37 -3.50 1.47
N TRP A 175 14.88 -4.20 2.48
CA TRP A 175 15.32 -4.02 3.87
C TRP A 175 16.81 -4.29 4.09
N ASN A 176 17.43 -5.15 3.27
CA ASN A 176 18.81 -5.59 3.46
C ASN A 176 19.86 -4.61 2.91
N ASP A 177 19.59 -3.98 1.76
CA ASP A 177 20.57 -3.14 1.06
C ASP A 177 20.02 -1.80 0.55
N GLY A 178 18.75 -1.50 0.81
CA GLY A 178 18.11 -0.26 0.36
C GLY A 178 17.84 -0.20 -1.15
N ILE A 179 18.21 -1.22 -1.92
CA ILE A 179 18.08 -1.21 -3.39
C ILE A 179 16.66 -1.61 -3.78
N ARG A 180 16.04 -0.79 -4.64
CA ARG A 180 14.75 -1.13 -5.27
C ARG A 180 14.99 -2.05 -6.45
N ARG A 181 14.18 -3.10 -6.54
CA ARG A 181 14.30 -4.09 -7.61
C ARG A 181 12.96 -4.38 -8.25
N ASN A 182 12.97 -4.65 -9.55
CA ASN A 182 11.81 -5.22 -10.22
C ASN A 182 11.69 -6.73 -9.93
N MET A 183 10.62 -7.34 -10.45
CA MET A 183 10.36 -8.78 -10.29
C MET A 183 11.42 -9.71 -10.89
N ARG A 184 12.35 -9.20 -11.72
CA ARG A 184 13.50 -9.96 -12.24
C ARG A 184 14.76 -9.80 -11.38
N GLY A 185 14.66 -9.08 -10.26
CA GLY A 185 15.78 -8.77 -9.38
C GLY A 185 16.70 -7.66 -9.90
N THR A 186 16.32 -6.97 -10.98
CA THR A 186 17.11 -5.89 -11.57
C THR A 186 17.01 -4.63 -10.71
N ASN A 187 18.13 -3.96 -10.44
CA ASN A 187 18.15 -2.64 -9.81
C ASN A 187 17.48 -1.62 -10.74
N ILE A 188 16.57 -0.83 -10.18
CA ILE A 188 15.75 0.15 -10.90
C ILE A 188 15.81 1.55 -10.28
N ASN A 189 16.76 1.79 -9.37
CA ASN A 189 16.96 3.09 -8.73
C ASN A 189 17.21 4.22 -9.74
N ASP A 190 17.92 3.93 -10.85
CA ASP A 190 18.31 4.92 -11.87
C ASP A 190 17.11 5.68 -12.46
N TRP A 191 15.91 5.12 -12.39
CA TRP A 191 14.71 5.72 -12.95
C TRP A 191 13.46 5.63 -12.08
N ASN A 192 13.55 5.10 -10.86
CA ASN A 192 12.48 5.18 -9.86
C ASN A 192 12.93 6.07 -8.71
N PRO A 193 12.44 7.31 -8.60
CA PRO A 193 12.64 8.14 -7.40
C PRO A 193 12.25 7.40 -6.10
N PRO A 194 12.91 7.68 -4.97
CA PRO A 194 12.68 6.99 -3.69
C PRO A 194 11.41 7.45 -2.96
N VAL A 195 10.24 7.34 -3.59
CA VAL A 195 8.95 7.82 -3.06
C VAL A 195 8.57 7.16 -1.72
N ASP A 196 9.01 5.92 -1.50
CA ASP A 196 8.87 5.19 -0.22
C ASP A 196 9.54 5.89 0.97
N GLU A 197 10.45 6.84 0.74
CA GLU A 197 10.99 7.69 1.80
C GLU A 197 9.90 8.47 2.54
N MET A 198 8.77 8.80 1.88
CA MET A 198 7.62 9.40 2.57
C MET A 198 7.09 8.52 3.70
N LEU A 199 7.08 7.19 3.53
CA LEU A 199 6.64 6.26 4.58
C LEU A 199 7.65 6.15 5.72
N VAL A 200 8.96 6.26 5.41
CA VAL A 200 10.03 6.21 6.41
C VAL A 200 10.00 7.46 7.30
N GLN A 201 9.75 8.63 6.69
CA GLN A 201 9.71 9.91 7.41
C GLN A 201 8.35 10.24 8.00
N PHE A 202 7.29 9.52 7.62
CA PHE A 202 5.98 9.67 8.22
C PHE A 202 5.97 9.07 9.63
N LYS A 203 6.02 9.95 10.62
CA LYS A 203 5.90 9.61 12.04
C LYS A 203 4.56 10.15 12.53
N ASP A 204 3.73 9.26 13.06
CA ASP A 204 2.48 9.58 13.73
C ASP A 204 2.68 10.47 14.97
#